data_AF-A0A8T0EQC6-F1
#
_entry.id   AF-A0A8T0EQC6-F1
#
_cell.length_a   1.000
_cell.length_b   1.000
_cell.length_c   1.000
_cell.angle_alpha   90.00
_cell.angle_beta   90.00
_cell.angle_gamma   90.00
#
_symmetry.space_group_name_H-M   'P 1'
#
loop_
_entity.id
_entity.type
_entity.pdbx_description
1 polymer ?
#
loop_
_entity_poly.entity_id
_entity_poly.type
_entity_poly.pdbx_seq_one_letter_code
_entity_poly.pdbx_strand_id
1 'polypeptide(L)'
;MGKVPKKGRKMFQKRKSSGTVTSFKKLQLSLLNTDIMRKACTGRASNTLLPKKPIELSRFPEYMEMSRKYDVILRTEFQVSSKGESHSTRHASKAANEIKNSYKKLVPFDYNRVVLEPLPGIPDSDYINASYIDVRPNEFTISDFWRMVWEQESYVIVMLTKVFDFIRVMCVQYWPTDLDKPEEYGNLEITLLAEEQLANFFIRTVKIRKADEEREIVQLHYTNWPSHTCPFPSALLEFRRRVQVYMMRYPSTGPVVVHCSDGCGRTGTYLCIEANLELAEEDSCYDVFGYAKKLRASRRGMIETLEHYKFIYDALEEANICGSTWFPVNALSQQLKYKSMKNPVTRMNEYQREYQKICKNSSKLSIGDCAGGHRPENRDKNRDVSIVPPDNFRPYLTSFQSNDNTDYINAVFVDGYTRSKEYIATEWPLQRTSQDFWSLVYDHDCNTVVVLCNPPASSTYPPFWPSEREKKKKYGPVFTVELVSSNHYPNIKTWIFKILKRVVSLTELMAGVKAEPKTTQVFQITCWPLGHKVPTSTNAVVELMNMVERWRQRSAYGPVIVLSTNGKSRVGVYCAACVAIEQVIQHGEVDVFQAVKTVRRHRPQLVENMTEYKYCYDLVLHYVLHYLNSL
;
A
#
# COMPACT_ATOMS: atom_id res chain seq x y z
N MET A 1 -45.99 -1.01 -64.11
CA MET A 1 -47.09 -1.54 -63.28
C MET A 1 -46.56 -1.79 -61.88
N GLY A 2 -47.25 -1.31 -60.84
CA GLY A 2 -46.88 -1.59 -59.43
C GLY A 2 -47.28 -0.46 -58.49
N LYS A 3 -48.53 -0.49 -58.02
CA LYS A 3 -49.18 0.50 -57.15
C LYS A 3 -48.57 0.53 -55.75
N VAL A 4 -48.40 1.75 -55.23
CA VAL A 4 -48.19 2.08 -53.81
C VAL A 4 -49.53 2.04 -53.06
N PRO A 5 -49.62 1.51 -51.81
CA PRO A 5 -50.70 1.84 -50.91
C PRO A 5 -50.27 2.76 -49.75
N LYS A 6 -51.14 3.73 -49.47
CA LYS A 6 -51.08 4.73 -48.38
C LYS A 6 -51.15 4.09 -46.98
N LYS A 7 -50.44 4.65 -46.00
CA LYS A 7 -50.80 4.60 -44.57
C LYS A 7 -50.62 5.98 -43.92
N GLY A 8 -51.57 6.32 -43.06
CA GLY A 8 -51.86 7.68 -42.59
C GLY A 8 -50.87 8.30 -41.60
N ARG A 9 -50.93 9.63 -41.54
CA ARG A 9 -50.24 10.51 -40.59
C ARG A 9 -50.65 10.19 -39.14
N LYS A 10 -49.66 9.96 -38.27
CA LYS A 10 -49.75 10.24 -36.83
C LYS A 10 -48.63 11.21 -36.44
N MET A 11 -49.01 12.30 -35.78
CA MET A 11 -48.09 13.32 -35.24
C MET A 11 -47.12 12.70 -34.23
N PHE A 12 -45.83 13.03 -34.38
CA PHE A 12 -44.77 12.70 -33.43
C PHE A 12 -44.60 13.87 -32.45
N GLN A 13 -45.08 13.73 -31.21
CA GLN A 13 -44.70 14.61 -30.10
C GLN A 13 -43.37 14.14 -29.51
N LYS A 14 -42.38 15.04 -29.47
CA LYS A 14 -41.07 14.86 -28.82
C LYS A 14 -41.25 14.54 -27.32
N ARG A 15 -40.87 13.32 -26.91
CA ARG A 15 -40.68 12.95 -25.50
C ARG A 15 -39.36 13.55 -24.98
N LYS A 16 -39.45 14.49 -24.03
CA LYS A 16 -38.31 14.92 -23.19
C LYS A 16 -37.93 13.78 -22.23
N SER A 17 -36.64 13.52 -22.08
CA SER A 17 -36.05 12.47 -21.25
C SER A 17 -36.15 12.79 -19.75
N SER A 18 -37.01 12.07 -19.02
CA SER A 18 -37.14 12.13 -17.55
C SER A 18 -36.44 10.93 -16.88
N GLY A 19 -35.12 10.80 -17.05
CA GLY A 19 -34.34 9.63 -16.59
C GLY A 19 -33.96 9.60 -15.10
N THR A 20 -34.16 10.69 -14.35
CA THR A 20 -33.65 10.83 -12.97
C THR A 20 -34.67 10.44 -11.87
N VAL A 21 -35.96 10.42 -12.18
CA VAL A 21 -37.03 10.19 -11.18
C VAL A 21 -37.25 8.70 -10.88
N THR A 22 -36.89 7.81 -11.81
CA THR A 22 -37.09 6.36 -11.70
C THR A 22 -36.05 5.66 -10.80
N SER A 23 -34.83 6.20 -10.69
CA SER A 23 -33.79 5.66 -9.79
C SER A 23 -34.10 5.97 -8.32
N PHE A 24 -34.73 7.11 -8.04
CA PHE A 24 -35.10 7.53 -6.69
C PHE A 24 -36.22 6.67 -6.09
N LYS A 25 -37.23 6.31 -6.88
CA LYS A 25 -38.31 5.40 -6.44
C LYS A 25 -37.82 3.98 -6.19
N LYS A 26 -36.83 3.49 -6.96
CA LYS A 26 -36.18 2.19 -6.71
C LYS A 26 -35.39 2.17 -5.39
N LEU A 27 -34.68 3.25 -5.08
CA LEU A 27 -34.00 3.46 -3.79
C LEU A 27 -34.99 3.52 -2.62
N GLN A 28 -36.12 4.21 -2.81
CA GLN A 28 -37.20 4.29 -1.83
C GLN A 28 -37.80 2.90 -1.53
N LEU A 29 -38.00 2.08 -2.57
CA LEU A 29 -38.48 0.70 -2.43
C LEU A 29 -37.45 -0.24 -1.80
N SER A 30 -36.15 -0.08 -2.08
CA SER A 30 -35.12 -0.89 -1.40
C SER A 30 -34.98 -0.54 0.08
N LEU A 31 -35.22 0.73 0.45
CA LEU A 31 -35.23 1.20 1.84
C LEU A 31 -36.45 0.70 2.63
N LEU A 32 -37.59 0.51 1.96
CA LEU A 32 -38.83 -0.04 2.53
C LEU A 32 -38.72 -1.52 2.94
N ASN A 33 -37.81 -2.28 2.34
CA ASN A 33 -37.59 -3.71 2.64
C ASN A 33 -36.58 -3.97 3.76
N THR A 34 -35.94 -2.92 4.30
CA THR A 34 -35.02 -3.01 5.43
C THR A 34 -35.68 -2.48 6.70
N ASP A 35 -35.57 -3.22 7.80
CA ASP A 35 -36.11 -2.92 9.14
C ASP A 35 -35.75 -1.53 9.73
N ILE A 36 -34.94 -0.74 9.03
CA ILE A 36 -34.63 0.67 9.33
C ILE A 36 -35.91 1.49 9.53
N MET A 37 -36.97 1.19 8.78
CA MET A 37 -38.22 1.98 8.84
C MET A 37 -39.13 1.67 10.03
N ARG A 38 -38.92 0.61 10.82
CA ARG A 38 -39.80 0.32 11.98
C ARG A 38 -39.57 1.29 13.16
N LYS A 39 -38.47 2.05 13.16
CA LYS A 39 -38.18 3.11 14.15
C LYS A 39 -38.36 4.54 13.63
N ALA A 40 -38.72 4.75 12.36
CA ALA A 40 -38.79 6.08 11.76
C ALA A 40 -40.04 6.27 10.88
N CYS A 41 -41.23 6.09 11.45
CA CYS A 41 -42.47 6.47 10.78
C CYS A 41 -42.70 7.99 10.88
N THR A 42 -42.44 8.72 9.78
CA THR A 42 -43.24 9.86 9.24
C THR A 42 -42.46 10.60 8.14
N GLY A 43 -42.85 10.41 6.87
CA GLY A 43 -42.81 11.40 5.78
C GLY A 43 -41.51 12.13 5.33
N ARG A 44 -40.36 12.01 6.01
CA ARG A 44 -39.14 12.81 5.75
C ARG A 44 -37.85 11.98 5.57
N ALA A 45 -37.92 10.82 4.92
CA ALA A 45 -36.84 9.82 4.90
C ALA A 45 -35.47 10.26 4.32
N SER A 46 -35.39 11.31 3.50
CA SER A 46 -34.09 11.81 2.97
C SER A 46 -33.29 12.64 3.97
N ASN A 47 -33.95 13.29 4.94
CA ASN A 47 -33.29 14.23 5.86
C ASN A 47 -32.98 13.63 7.23
N THR A 48 -33.40 12.39 7.50
CA THR A 48 -33.17 11.73 8.79
C THR A 48 -31.93 10.82 8.79
N LEU A 49 -31.48 10.39 7.61
CA LEU A 49 -30.32 9.50 7.42
C LEU A 49 -29.00 10.25 7.24
N LEU A 50 -29.03 11.56 6.96
CA LEU A 50 -27.84 12.36 6.78
C LEU A 50 -27.30 12.84 8.13
N PRO A 51 -25.99 12.74 8.39
CA PRO A 51 -25.38 13.32 9.57
C PRO A 51 -25.56 14.84 9.50
N LYS A 52 -26.32 15.38 10.46
CA LYS A 52 -26.55 16.83 10.61
C LYS A 52 -25.55 17.49 11.55
N LYS A 53 -24.74 16.68 12.24
CA LYS A 53 -23.73 17.08 13.20
C LYS A 53 -22.49 16.19 13.01
N PRO A 54 -21.30 16.68 13.38
CA PRO A 54 -20.11 15.85 13.48
C PRO A 54 -20.36 14.61 14.35
N ILE A 55 -19.70 13.51 14.01
CA ILE A 55 -19.81 12.22 14.69
C ILE A 55 -18.71 12.15 15.74
N GLU A 56 -19.07 11.98 17.01
CA GLU A 56 -18.10 11.79 18.10
C GLU A 56 -17.27 10.51 17.91
N LEU A 57 -15.99 10.55 18.29
CA LEU A 57 -15.05 9.41 18.17
C LEU A 57 -15.56 8.13 18.85
N SER A 58 -16.30 8.28 19.96
CA SER A 58 -16.86 7.16 20.74
C SER A 58 -17.95 6.40 19.98
N ARG A 59 -18.76 7.10 19.16
CA ARG A 59 -19.89 6.55 18.40
C ARG A 59 -19.52 6.15 16.98
N PHE A 60 -18.31 6.52 16.54
CA PHE A 60 -17.84 6.26 15.19
C PHE A 60 -17.79 4.76 14.83
N PRO A 61 -17.31 3.84 15.69
CA PRO A 61 -17.31 2.40 15.37
C PRO A 61 -18.72 1.83 15.16
N GLU A 62 -19.70 2.26 15.96
CA GLU A 62 -21.10 1.83 15.84
C GLU A 62 -21.71 2.32 14.52
N TYR A 63 -21.41 3.57 14.14
CA TYR A 63 -21.82 4.14 12.86
C TYR A 63 -21.20 3.38 11.67
N MET A 64 -19.93 2.96 11.77
CA MET A 64 -19.26 2.15 10.75
C MET A 64 -19.90 0.77 10.59
N GLU A 65 -20.23 0.10 11.69
CA GLU A 65 -20.92 -1.19 11.64
C GLU A 65 -22.30 -1.07 10.99
N MET A 66 -23.05 -0.01 11.33
CA MET A 66 -24.33 0.30 10.70
C MET A 66 -24.16 0.60 9.19
N SER A 67 -23.13 1.36 8.82
CA SER A 67 -22.86 1.74 7.44
C SER A 67 -22.43 0.54 6.57
N ARG A 68 -21.68 -0.40 7.14
CA ARG A 68 -21.33 -1.68 6.47
C ARG A 68 -22.56 -2.58 6.29
N LYS A 69 -23.45 -2.61 7.26
CA LYS A 69 -24.71 -3.37 7.17
C LYS A 69 -25.67 -2.77 6.12
N TYR A 70 -25.68 -1.44 6.00
CA TYR A 70 -26.60 -0.73 5.11
C TYR A 70 -25.83 0.17 4.13
N ASP A 71 -25.40 -0.43 3.02
CA ASP A 71 -24.64 0.26 1.96
C ASP A 71 -25.37 1.50 1.37
N VAL A 72 -26.68 1.59 1.57
CA VAL A 72 -27.50 2.74 1.14
C VAL A 72 -27.15 4.03 1.89
N ILE A 73 -26.63 3.96 3.12
CA ILE A 73 -26.30 5.14 3.94
C ILE A 73 -25.20 5.96 3.25
N LEU A 74 -24.02 5.37 3.07
CA LEU A 74 -22.87 6.04 2.44
C LEU A 74 -23.16 6.44 0.99
N ARG A 75 -23.94 5.63 0.26
CA ARG A 75 -24.41 6.00 -1.09
C ARG A 75 -25.25 7.28 -1.10
N THR A 76 -26.17 7.40 -0.14
CA THR A 76 -27.07 8.55 -0.05
C THR A 76 -26.30 9.79 0.36
N GLU A 77 -25.40 9.68 1.34
CA GLU A 77 -24.52 10.77 1.76
C GLU A 77 -23.65 11.28 0.63
N PHE A 78 -23.01 10.37 -0.12
CA PHE A 78 -22.21 10.72 -1.29
C PHE A 78 -23.03 11.43 -2.38
N GLN A 79 -24.25 10.96 -2.65
CA GLN A 79 -25.12 11.60 -3.64
C GLN A 79 -25.57 13.01 -3.23
N VAL A 80 -25.75 13.24 -1.93
CA VAL A 80 -26.17 14.55 -1.41
C VAL A 80 -24.99 15.51 -1.34
N SER A 81 -23.82 15.06 -0.86
CA SER A 81 -22.59 15.87 -0.91
C SER A 81 -22.17 16.19 -2.34
N SER A 82 -22.58 15.35 -3.30
CA SER A 82 -22.30 15.56 -4.71
C SER A 82 -23.02 16.74 -5.36
N LYS A 83 -24.09 17.26 -4.74
CA LYS A 83 -24.83 18.41 -5.27
C LYS A 83 -24.13 19.71 -4.85
N GLY A 84 -23.06 20.05 -5.57
CA GLY A 84 -22.32 21.30 -5.40
C GLY A 84 -22.97 22.48 -6.13
N GLU A 85 -22.77 23.67 -5.59
CA GLU A 85 -23.12 24.94 -6.24
C GLU A 85 -22.15 25.21 -7.40
N SER A 86 -22.64 25.84 -8.47
CA SER A 86 -21.80 26.18 -9.62
C SER A 86 -21.28 27.61 -9.48
N HIS A 87 -19.97 27.78 -9.37
CA HIS A 87 -19.30 29.08 -9.35
C HIS A 87 -18.71 29.44 -10.72
N SER A 88 -18.32 30.71 -10.89
CA SER A 88 -17.73 31.23 -12.13
C SER A 88 -16.37 30.59 -12.43
N THR A 89 -16.09 30.35 -13.72
CA THR A 89 -14.87 29.71 -14.26
C THR A 89 -14.33 30.46 -15.49
N ARG A 90 -14.46 31.80 -15.47
CA ARG A 90 -14.18 32.68 -16.61
C ARG A 90 -12.72 32.64 -17.05
N HIS A 91 -11.77 32.64 -16.11
CA HIS A 91 -10.34 32.65 -16.44
C HIS A 91 -9.87 31.32 -17.02
N ALA A 92 -10.38 30.22 -16.47
CA ALA A 92 -10.09 28.88 -16.95
C ALA A 92 -10.70 28.58 -18.33
N SER A 93 -11.80 29.25 -18.68
CA SER A 93 -12.50 29.07 -19.96
C SER A 93 -11.97 29.96 -21.09
N LYS A 94 -10.93 30.78 -20.85
CA LYS A 94 -10.29 31.57 -21.90
C LYS A 94 -9.56 30.67 -22.91
N ALA A 95 -9.63 31.01 -24.20
CA ALA A 95 -9.00 30.23 -25.26
C ALA A 95 -7.47 30.06 -25.06
N ALA A 96 -6.78 31.11 -24.59
CA ALA A 96 -5.35 31.06 -24.28
C ALA A 96 -4.99 30.07 -23.15
N ASN A 97 -5.92 29.82 -22.22
CA ASN A 97 -5.72 28.96 -21.05
C ASN A 97 -6.23 27.53 -21.26
N GLU A 98 -6.90 27.24 -22.38
CA GLU A 98 -7.48 25.91 -22.63
C GLU A 98 -6.39 24.83 -22.71
N ILE A 99 -5.24 25.15 -23.31
CA ILE A 99 -4.08 24.24 -23.40
C ILE A 99 -3.44 23.94 -22.04
N LYS A 100 -3.60 24.84 -21.06
CA LYS A 100 -3.12 24.67 -19.68
C LYS A 100 -4.04 23.75 -18.87
N ASN A 101 -5.22 23.39 -19.40
CA ASN A 101 -6.19 22.51 -18.76
C ASN A 101 -6.13 21.10 -19.36
N SER A 102 -5.54 20.16 -18.64
CA SER A 102 -5.51 18.77 -19.09
C SER A 102 -6.90 18.08 -19.13
N TYR A 103 -7.89 18.51 -18.33
CA TYR A 103 -9.30 18.07 -18.45
C TYR A 103 -10.25 19.26 -18.52
N LYS A 104 -10.99 19.41 -19.62
CA LYS A 104 -11.94 20.53 -19.83
C LYS A 104 -13.07 20.62 -18.80
N LYS A 105 -13.40 19.51 -18.12
CA LYS A 105 -14.48 19.44 -17.12
C LYS A 105 -14.02 19.83 -15.71
N LEU A 106 -12.72 19.78 -15.45
CA LEU A 106 -12.11 19.98 -14.13
C LEU A 106 -11.25 21.24 -14.18
N VAL A 107 -11.89 22.36 -13.87
CA VAL A 107 -11.31 23.69 -13.90
C VAL A 107 -11.50 24.39 -12.55
N PRO A 108 -10.55 25.24 -12.12
CA PRO A 108 -10.66 25.98 -10.88
C PRO A 108 -11.77 27.03 -10.95
N PHE A 109 -12.37 27.35 -9.81
CA PHE A 109 -13.28 28.49 -9.72
C PHE A 109 -12.51 29.80 -9.64
N ASP A 110 -13.10 30.89 -10.15
CA ASP A 110 -12.42 32.18 -10.24
C ASP A 110 -12.06 32.78 -8.86
N TYR A 111 -12.83 32.47 -7.81
CA TYR A 111 -12.67 33.08 -6.49
C TYR A 111 -11.56 32.47 -5.64
N ASN A 112 -11.12 31.24 -5.95
CA ASN A 112 -10.11 30.51 -5.17
C ASN A 112 -9.01 29.89 -6.03
N ARG A 113 -8.85 30.35 -7.27
CA ARG A 113 -7.71 29.99 -8.11
C ARG A 113 -6.42 30.58 -7.53
N VAL A 114 -5.31 29.88 -7.74
CA VAL A 114 -3.98 30.47 -7.50
C VAL A 114 -3.67 31.43 -8.65
N VAL A 115 -3.26 32.65 -8.31
CA VAL A 115 -2.96 33.73 -9.28
C VAL A 115 -1.45 33.93 -9.28
N LEU A 116 -0.81 33.69 -10.43
CA LEU A 116 0.63 33.90 -10.60
C LEU A 116 0.94 35.35 -10.94
N GLU A 117 2.17 35.78 -10.67
CA GLU A 117 2.64 37.09 -11.12
C GLU A 117 2.58 37.21 -12.66
N PRO A 118 2.02 38.30 -13.22
CA PRO A 118 1.98 38.49 -14.66
C PRO A 118 3.40 38.64 -15.25
N LEU A 119 3.74 37.87 -16.28
CA LEU A 119 4.99 37.99 -17.01
C LEU A 119 4.86 39.11 -18.06
N PRO A 120 5.89 39.97 -18.20
CA PRO A 120 5.86 41.04 -19.19
C PRO A 120 5.78 40.48 -20.60
N GLY A 121 4.80 40.93 -21.38
CA GLY A 121 4.64 40.56 -22.80
C GLY A 121 3.88 39.27 -23.07
N ILE A 122 3.48 38.50 -22.04
CA ILE A 122 2.70 37.26 -22.21
C ILE A 122 1.29 37.46 -21.63
N PRO A 123 0.25 37.58 -22.47
CA PRO A 123 -1.13 37.70 -21.97
C PRO A 123 -1.56 36.41 -21.27
N ASP A 124 -2.37 36.54 -20.20
CA ASP A 124 -2.93 35.41 -19.43
C ASP A 124 -1.85 34.48 -18.79
N SER A 125 -0.66 35.01 -18.52
CA SER A 125 0.40 34.31 -17.78
C SER A 125 0.12 34.14 -16.28
N ASP A 126 -0.95 34.76 -15.77
CA ASP A 126 -1.39 34.70 -14.37
C ASP A 126 -2.14 33.39 -14.04
N TYR A 127 -2.46 32.58 -15.06
CA TYR A 127 -3.27 31.39 -14.92
C TYR A 127 -2.44 30.11 -14.85
N ILE A 128 -2.71 29.32 -13.80
CA ILE A 128 -2.38 27.91 -13.65
C ILE A 128 -3.65 27.15 -13.23
N ASN A 129 -3.80 25.89 -13.63
CA ASN A 129 -4.90 25.05 -13.18
C ASN A 129 -4.66 24.57 -11.73
N ALA A 130 -4.86 25.48 -10.80
CA ALA A 130 -4.73 25.27 -9.37
C ALA A 130 -5.81 26.03 -8.60
N SER A 131 -6.24 25.43 -7.50
CA SER A 131 -7.01 26.07 -6.43
C SER A 131 -6.15 26.02 -5.16
N TYR A 132 -6.43 26.84 -4.15
CA TYR A 132 -5.73 26.76 -2.84
C TYR A 132 -5.88 25.42 -2.09
N ILE A 133 -6.52 24.43 -2.72
CA ILE A 133 -6.77 23.09 -2.22
C ILE A 133 -6.05 22.03 -3.07
N ASP A 134 -5.72 22.32 -4.34
CA ASP A 134 -5.13 21.33 -5.25
C ASP A 134 -4.47 22.00 -6.46
N VAL A 135 -3.41 21.39 -6.98
CA VAL A 135 -2.65 21.88 -8.12
C VAL A 135 -2.54 20.79 -9.17
N ARG A 136 -2.44 21.14 -10.45
CA ARG A 136 -2.16 20.15 -11.49
C ARG A 136 -1.08 20.59 -12.49
N PRO A 137 0.10 19.96 -12.48
CA PRO A 137 1.10 20.17 -13.53
C PRO A 137 0.73 19.41 -14.81
N ASN A 138 0.93 20.07 -15.96
CA ASN A 138 0.85 19.56 -17.32
C ASN A 138 2.18 19.79 -18.04
N GLU A 139 2.43 19.14 -19.18
CA GLU A 139 3.70 19.28 -19.94
C GLU A 139 4.02 20.75 -20.26
N PHE A 140 3.00 21.53 -20.60
CA PHE A 140 3.12 22.95 -20.92
C PHE A 140 3.11 23.88 -19.70
N THR A 141 2.92 23.36 -18.48
CA THR A 141 2.77 24.16 -17.26
C THR A 141 3.76 23.76 -16.17
N ILE A 142 4.85 23.05 -16.51
CA ILE A 142 5.88 22.66 -15.53
C ILE A 142 6.58 23.90 -14.97
N SER A 143 6.96 24.85 -15.84
CA SER A 143 7.54 26.13 -15.42
C SER A 143 6.57 26.93 -14.55
N ASP A 144 5.30 26.97 -14.92
CA ASP A 144 4.25 27.62 -14.14
C ASP A 144 4.04 26.95 -12.77
N PHE A 145 4.18 25.62 -12.69
CA PHE A 145 4.07 24.87 -11.45
C PHE A 145 5.20 25.22 -10.47
N TRP A 146 6.45 25.22 -10.94
CA TRP A 146 7.57 25.60 -10.07
C TRP A 146 7.56 27.07 -9.68
N ARG A 147 7.10 27.93 -10.59
CA ARG A 147 6.86 29.34 -10.29
C ARG A 147 5.80 29.51 -9.20
N MET A 148 4.70 28.77 -9.27
CA MET A 148 3.68 28.73 -8.22
C MET A 148 4.25 28.27 -6.88
N VAL A 149 5.04 27.19 -6.87
CA VAL A 149 5.70 26.68 -5.65
C VAL A 149 6.63 27.73 -5.04
N TRP A 150 7.36 28.47 -5.87
CA TRP A 150 8.25 29.55 -5.42
C TRP A 150 7.47 30.74 -4.85
N GLU A 151 6.49 31.26 -5.61
CA GLU A 151 5.68 32.43 -5.23
C GLU A 151 4.84 32.19 -3.99
N GLN A 152 4.32 30.97 -3.81
CA GLN A 152 3.53 30.60 -2.63
C GLN A 152 4.39 30.16 -1.44
N GLU A 153 5.72 30.15 -1.57
CA GLU A 153 6.64 29.71 -0.51
C GLU A 153 6.30 28.31 0.02
N SER A 154 5.98 27.39 -0.89
CA SER A 154 5.59 26.02 -0.56
C SER A 154 6.81 25.12 -0.41
N TYR A 155 7.02 24.52 0.75
CA TYR A 155 8.19 23.65 1.04
C TYR A 155 7.88 22.16 0.96
N VAL A 156 6.59 21.79 0.98
CA VAL A 156 6.15 20.39 0.93
C VAL A 156 5.23 20.18 -0.25
N ILE A 157 5.56 19.20 -1.09
CA ILE A 157 4.76 18.76 -2.23
C ILE A 157 4.31 17.32 -2.00
N VAL A 158 3.01 17.07 -2.05
CA VAL A 158 2.39 15.75 -1.90
C VAL A 158 1.84 15.30 -3.25
N MET A 159 2.47 14.28 -3.84
CA MET A 159 2.08 13.69 -5.12
C MET A 159 1.43 12.32 -4.89
N LEU A 160 0.16 12.17 -5.26
CA LEU A 160 -0.67 10.97 -4.98
C LEU A 160 -0.90 10.09 -6.22
N THR A 161 -0.05 10.20 -7.24
CA THR A 161 -0.16 9.39 -8.47
C THR A 161 1.20 9.01 -8.99
N LYS A 162 1.30 7.82 -9.60
CA LYS A 162 2.44 7.48 -10.46
C LYS A 162 2.46 8.38 -11.69
N VAL A 163 3.64 8.51 -12.30
CA VAL A 163 3.84 9.17 -13.61
C VAL A 163 3.13 8.36 -14.71
N PHE A 164 3.32 7.05 -14.70
CA PHE A 164 2.68 6.11 -15.63
C PHE A 164 1.85 5.07 -14.87
N ASP A 165 0.69 4.73 -15.41
CA ASP A 165 -0.11 3.58 -14.99
C ASP A 165 -0.46 2.72 -16.20
N PHE A 166 0.09 1.50 -16.23
CA PHE A 166 0.09 0.62 -17.40
C PHE A 166 0.58 1.33 -18.67
N ILE A 167 -0.33 1.74 -19.55
CA ILE A 167 -0.05 2.39 -20.85
C ILE A 167 -0.36 3.90 -20.80
N ARG A 168 -1.01 4.38 -19.73
CA ARG A 168 -1.52 5.75 -19.64
C ARG A 168 -0.56 6.64 -18.85
N VAL A 169 -0.22 7.80 -19.42
CA VAL A 169 0.43 8.90 -18.71
C VAL A 169 -0.58 9.52 -17.75
N MET A 170 -0.28 9.47 -16.46
CA MET A 170 -1.15 9.99 -15.40
C MET A 170 -0.69 11.35 -14.91
N CYS A 171 0.63 11.55 -14.81
CA CYS A 171 1.27 12.81 -14.46
C CYS A 171 2.60 12.90 -15.22
N VAL A 172 3.03 14.11 -15.53
CA VAL A 172 4.34 14.34 -16.16
C VAL A 172 5.38 14.45 -15.07
N GLN A 173 6.56 13.88 -15.30
CA GLN A 173 7.67 14.10 -14.40
C GLN A 173 8.13 15.56 -14.50
N TYR A 174 8.09 16.27 -13.38
CA TYR A 174 8.44 17.69 -13.29
C TYR A 174 9.70 17.93 -12.45
N TRP A 175 10.45 16.88 -12.10
CA TRP A 175 11.66 16.96 -11.30
C TRP A 175 12.85 16.29 -12.02
N PRO A 176 14.09 16.72 -11.75
CA PRO A 176 15.29 16.13 -12.34
C PRO A 176 15.44 14.65 -12.03
N THR A 177 16.00 13.88 -12.97
CA THR A 177 16.23 12.43 -12.77
C THR A 177 17.59 12.13 -12.15
N ASP A 178 18.60 12.92 -12.52
CA ASP A 178 19.98 12.73 -12.07
C ASP A 178 20.20 13.47 -10.74
N LEU A 179 20.87 12.81 -9.79
CA LEU A 179 21.29 13.44 -8.53
C LEU A 179 22.33 14.53 -8.80
N ASP A 180 22.23 15.62 -8.05
CA ASP A 180 23.14 16.78 -8.07
C ASP A 180 23.30 17.45 -9.44
N LYS A 181 22.38 17.17 -10.38
CA LYS A 181 22.37 17.78 -11.70
C LYS A 181 21.25 18.83 -11.80
N PRO A 182 21.59 20.10 -12.05
CA PRO A 182 20.58 21.14 -12.21
C PRO A 182 19.87 21.03 -13.56
N GLU A 183 18.55 21.21 -13.53
CA GLU A 183 17.70 21.41 -14.71
C GLU A 183 16.98 22.77 -14.59
N GLU A 184 16.91 23.50 -15.70
CA GLU A 184 16.27 24.81 -15.75
C GLU A 184 14.80 24.71 -16.15
N TYR A 185 13.92 25.26 -15.31
CA TYR A 185 12.49 25.36 -15.54
C TYR A 185 12.06 26.83 -15.56
N GLY A 186 12.21 27.47 -16.72
CA GLY A 186 11.96 28.91 -16.85
C GLY A 186 13.10 29.73 -16.23
N ASN A 187 12.83 30.45 -15.14
CA ASN A 187 13.81 31.25 -14.40
C ASN A 187 14.27 30.59 -13.08
N LEU A 188 13.93 29.32 -12.89
CA LEU A 188 14.26 28.54 -11.70
C LEU A 188 15.21 27.41 -12.09
N GLU A 189 16.28 27.27 -11.33
CA GLU A 189 17.21 26.14 -11.42
C GLU A 189 16.82 25.12 -10.35
N ILE A 190 16.60 23.87 -10.76
CA ILE A 190 16.07 22.82 -9.89
C ILE A 190 17.05 21.65 -9.87
N THR A 191 17.46 21.25 -8.68
CA THR A 191 18.44 20.17 -8.47
C THR A 191 17.88 19.13 -7.52
N LEU A 192 17.95 17.86 -7.88
CA LEU A 192 17.60 16.76 -6.99
C LEU A 192 18.80 16.45 -6.07
N LEU A 193 18.64 16.64 -4.75
CA LEU A 193 19.71 16.42 -3.77
C LEU A 193 19.68 15.00 -3.19
N ALA A 194 18.49 14.47 -2.92
CA ALA A 194 18.34 13.16 -2.31
C ALA A 194 17.04 12.49 -2.76
N GLU A 195 17.06 11.17 -2.91
CA GLU A 195 15.90 10.33 -3.13
C GLU A 195 15.92 9.15 -2.15
N GLU A 196 14.92 9.09 -1.29
CA GLU A 196 14.68 7.98 -0.37
C GLU A 196 13.49 7.14 -0.86
N GLN A 197 13.71 5.84 -1.01
CA GLN A 197 12.67 4.90 -1.44
C GLN A 197 12.11 4.11 -0.25
N LEU A 198 10.80 4.17 -0.07
CA LEU A 198 10.02 3.31 0.83
C LEU A 198 9.05 2.43 0.05
N ALA A 199 8.47 1.42 0.70
CA ALA A 199 7.66 0.41 0.01
C ALA A 199 6.44 0.99 -0.73
N ASN A 200 5.85 2.08 -0.19
CA ASN A 200 4.63 2.67 -0.73
C ASN A 200 4.84 4.05 -1.39
N PHE A 201 5.93 4.74 -1.08
CA PHE A 201 6.18 6.13 -1.52
C PHE A 201 7.66 6.47 -1.56
N PHE A 202 7.99 7.55 -2.26
CA PHE A 202 9.32 8.14 -2.34
C PHE A 202 9.34 9.47 -1.60
N ILE A 203 10.46 9.82 -1.01
CA ILE A 203 10.73 11.14 -0.46
C ILE A 203 11.89 11.71 -1.26
N ARG A 204 11.71 12.88 -1.85
CA ARG A 204 12.75 13.59 -2.60
C ARG A 204 13.03 14.94 -1.98
N THR A 205 14.29 15.26 -1.82
CA THR A 205 14.73 16.59 -1.43
C THR A 205 15.23 17.30 -2.68
N VAL A 206 14.56 18.39 -3.03
CA VAL A 206 14.79 19.18 -4.24
C VAL A 206 15.21 20.58 -3.83
N LYS A 207 16.31 21.06 -4.39
CA LYS A 207 16.77 22.43 -4.23
C LYS A 207 16.27 23.28 -5.39
N ILE A 208 15.64 24.40 -5.09
CA ILE A 208 15.29 25.44 -6.06
C ILE A 208 16.20 26.64 -5.84
N ARG A 209 16.79 27.14 -6.92
CA ARG A 209 17.53 28.40 -6.95
C ARG A 209 16.87 29.39 -7.90
N LYS A 210 16.70 30.63 -7.45
CA LYS A 210 16.29 31.78 -8.26
C LYS A 210 17.28 32.92 -8.01
N ALA A 211 18.15 33.18 -8.99
CA ALA A 211 19.28 34.10 -8.81
C ALA A 211 20.11 33.73 -7.56
N ASP A 212 20.14 34.59 -6.54
CA ASP A 212 20.91 34.38 -5.30
C ASP A 212 20.12 33.70 -4.18
N GLU A 213 18.80 33.50 -4.34
CA GLU A 213 17.97 32.84 -3.34
C GLU A 213 17.88 31.34 -3.60
N GLU A 214 18.03 30.55 -2.54
CA GLU A 214 17.94 29.09 -2.58
C GLU A 214 16.92 28.59 -1.55
N ARG A 215 16.12 27.59 -1.94
CA ARG A 215 15.12 26.95 -1.08
C ARG A 215 15.18 25.44 -1.24
N GLU A 216 15.06 24.72 -0.14
CA GLU A 216 14.94 23.26 -0.14
C GLU A 216 13.48 22.86 0.02
N ILE A 217 13.02 21.97 -0.86
CA ILE A 217 11.64 21.51 -0.95
C ILE A 217 11.62 20.00 -0.87
N VAL A 218 10.66 19.46 -0.12
CA VAL A 218 10.47 18.03 0.02
C VAL A 218 9.25 17.59 -0.79
N GLN A 219 9.47 16.71 -1.76
CA GLN A 219 8.41 16.06 -2.51
C GLN A 219 8.17 14.66 -1.92
N LEU A 220 6.98 14.41 -1.40
CA LEU A 220 6.49 13.09 -0.99
C LEU A 220 5.61 12.51 -2.10
N HIS A 221 6.06 11.43 -2.73
CA HIS A 221 5.43 10.82 -3.89
C HIS A 221 4.87 9.42 -3.56
N TYR A 222 3.57 9.35 -3.35
CA TYR A 222 2.84 8.11 -3.11
C TYR A 222 2.59 7.35 -4.40
N THR A 223 3.27 6.21 -4.55
CA THR A 223 3.21 5.40 -5.77
C THR A 223 2.20 4.28 -5.67
N ASN A 224 1.89 3.78 -4.48
CA ASN A 224 1.06 2.60 -4.31
C ASN A 224 -0.45 2.88 -4.27
N TRP A 225 -0.95 3.81 -5.11
CA TRP A 225 -2.38 4.08 -5.29
C TRP A 225 -2.83 3.65 -6.69
N PRO A 226 -3.43 2.46 -6.85
CA PRO A 226 -3.92 1.99 -8.14
C PRO A 226 -5.01 2.90 -8.73
N SER A 227 -5.22 2.87 -10.05
CA SER A 227 -6.29 3.69 -10.68
C SER A 227 -7.70 3.14 -10.50
N HIS A 228 -7.83 1.83 -10.27
CA HIS A 228 -9.13 1.16 -10.18
C HIS A 228 -9.52 0.77 -8.75
N THR A 229 -8.62 0.92 -7.77
CA THR A 229 -8.86 0.54 -6.38
C THR A 229 -8.21 1.54 -5.42
N CYS A 230 -8.68 1.54 -4.18
CA CYS A 230 -8.05 2.30 -3.10
C CYS A 230 -6.83 1.56 -2.54
N PRO A 231 -5.83 2.28 -2.01
CA PRO A 231 -4.71 1.69 -1.30
C PRO A 231 -5.18 1.11 0.04
N PHE A 232 -4.25 0.52 0.78
CA PHE A 232 -4.54 0.10 2.14
C PHE A 232 -4.54 1.31 3.08
N PRO A 233 -5.53 1.46 3.98
CA PRO A 233 -5.59 2.64 4.84
C PRO A 233 -4.33 2.78 5.71
N SER A 234 -3.78 1.65 6.17
CA SER A 234 -2.53 1.60 6.94
C SER A 234 -1.35 2.27 6.24
N ALA A 235 -1.21 2.05 4.94
CA ALA A 235 -0.13 2.62 4.14
C ALA A 235 -0.34 4.12 3.90
N LEU A 236 -1.59 4.57 3.75
CA LEU A 236 -1.88 5.99 3.59
C LEU A 236 -1.72 6.77 4.90
N LEU A 237 -2.10 6.19 6.04
CA LEU A 237 -1.88 6.80 7.36
C LEU A 237 -0.39 6.92 7.70
N GLU A 238 0.42 5.94 7.31
CA GLU A 238 1.89 6.03 7.44
C GLU A 238 2.45 7.15 6.54
N PHE A 239 1.98 7.26 5.30
CA PHE A 239 2.35 8.35 4.41
C PHE A 239 1.98 9.71 5.00
N ARG A 240 0.75 9.87 5.50
CA ARG A 240 0.26 11.07 6.20
C ARG A 240 1.15 11.46 7.37
N ARG A 241 1.56 10.48 8.18
CA ARG A 241 2.51 10.70 9.28
C ARG A 241 3.83 11.29 8.78
N ARG A 242 4.38 10.80 7.66
CA ARG A 242 5.62 11.38 7.08
C ARG A 242 5.42 12.80 6.61
N VAL A 243 4.30 13.09 5.92
CA VAL A 243 3.96 14.45 5.50
C VAL A 243 3.93 15.39 6.70
N GLN A 244 3.26 14.98 7.79
CA GLN A 244 3.16 15.79 9.01
C GLN A 244 4.52 16.07 9.67
N VAL A 245 5.44 15.10 9.71
CA VAL A 245 6.80 15.30 10.24
C VAL A 245 7.54 16.40 9.46
N TYR A 246 7.43 16.41 8.12
CA TYR A 246 8.05 17.46 7.31
C TYR A 246 7.32 18.80 7.42
N MET A 247 6.00 18.81 7.56
CA MET A 247 5.24 20.04 7.81
C MET A 247 5.64 20.70 9.14
N MET A 248 5.79 19.91 10.21
CA MET A 248 6.23 20.41 11.52
C MET A 248 7.67 20.94 11.52
N ARG A 249 8.52 20.48 10.59
CA ARG A 249 9.89 21.01 10.41
C ARG A 249 9.89 22.41 9.80
N TYR A 250 8.84 22.79 9.07
CA TYR A 250 8.70 24.07 8.38
C TYR A 250 7.39 24.81 8.79
N PRO A 251 7.18 25.13 10.08
CA PRO A 251 5.89 25.59 10.60
C PRO A 251 5.51 27.03 10.18
N SER A 252 6.45 27.82 9.68
CA SER A 252 6.23 29.22 9.28
C SER A 252 6.15 29.42 7.76
N THR A 253 5.79 28.37 7.01
CA THR A 253 5.90 28.36 5.56
C THR A 253 4.56 28.31 4.84
N GLY A 254 4.56 28.55 3.53
CA GLY A 254 3.37 28.60 2.69
C GLY A 254 2.61 27.27 2.56
N PRO A 255 1.50 27.25 1.80
CA PRO A 255 0.60 26.11 1.74
C PRO A 255 1.28 24.85 1.18
N VAL A 256 0.88 23.68 1.69
CA VAL A 256 1.30 22.38 1.15
C VAL A 256 0.65 22.16 -0.21
N VAL A 257 1.46 21.83 -1.21
CA VAL A 257 0.98 21.57 -2.56
C VAL A 257 0.58 20.10 -2.68
N VAL A 258 -0.71 19.80 -2.76
CA VAL A 258 -1.20 18.43 -2.98
C VAL A 258 -1.68 18.29 -4.42
N HIS A 259 -1.29 17.20 -5.09
CA HIS A 259 -1.78 16.90 -6.44
C HIS A 259 -1.87 15.39 -6.73
N CYS A 260 -2.63 15.08 -7.77
CA CYS A 260 -2.71 13.74 -8.36
C CYS A 260 -2.84 13.83 -9.89
N SER A 261 -3.54 12.90 -10.53
CA SER A 261 -3.66 12.89 -12.00
C SER A 261 -4.69 13.88 -12.54
N ASP A 262 -5.78 14.09 -11.80
CA ASP A 262 -6.89 14.97 -12.16
C ASP A 262 -7.05 16.15 -11.19
N GLY A 263 -6.40 16.05 -10.02
CA GLY A 263 -6.45 17.04 -8.97
C GLY A 263 -7.72 16.98 -8.10
N CYS A 264 -8.49 15.89 -8.21
CA CYS A 264 -9.83 15.86 -7.62
C CYS A 264 -10.10 14.55 -6.89
N GLY A 265 -9.88 13.40 -7.54
CA GLY A 265 -10.20 12.09 -6.98
C GLY A 265 -9.36 11.76 -5.74
N ARG A 266 -8.08 11.49 -5.95
CA ARG A 266 -7.14 11.10 -4.87
C ARG A 266 -6.79 12.28 -3.96
N THR A 267 -6.57 13.46 -4.55
CA THR A 267 -6.32 14.70 -3.77
C THR A 267 -7.46 14.97 -2.80
N GLY A 268 -8.71 14.98 -3.26
CA GLY A 268 -9.86 15.24 -2.39
C GLY A 268 -10.07 14.16 -1.32
N THR A 269 -9.72 12.91 -1.63
CA THR A 269 -9.75 11.81 -0.65
C THR A 269 -8.72 12.04 0.46
N TYR A 270 -7.46 12.32 0.10
CA TYR A 270 -6.39 12.58 1.04
C TYR A 270 -6.67 13.80 1.93
N LEU A 271 -7.10 14.92 1.34
CA LEU A 271 -7.41 16.15 2.07
C LEU A 271 -8.58 15.99 3.03
N CYS A 272 -9.59 15.19 2.64
CA CYS A 272 -10.71 14.92 3.53
C CYS A 272 -10.29 14.06 4.72
N ILE A 273 -9.40 13.07 4.52
CA ILE A 273 -8.81 12.31 5.63
C ILE A 273 -8.01 13.23 6.53
N GLU A 274 -7.13 14.06 5.96
CA GLU A 274 -6.27 14.97 6.71
C GLU A 274 -7.08 15.91 7.62
N ALA A 275 -8.05 16.63 7.05
CA ALA A 275 -8.86 17.59 7.78
C ALA A 275 -9.73 16.92 8.88
N ASN A 276 -10.13 15.67 8.68
CA ASN A 276 -10.88 14.93 9.70
C ASN A 276 -9.99 14.39 10.83
N LEU A 277 -8.74 14.00 10.52
CA LEU A 277 -7.80 13.58 11.55
C LEU A 277 -7.39 14.76 12.43
N GLU A 278 -7.13 15.92 11.82
CA GLU A 278 -6.88 17.18 12.56
C GLU A 278 -8.08 17.56 13.44
N LEU A 279 -9.31 17.51 12.88
CA LEU A 279 -10.53 17.74 13.65
C LEU A 279 -10.69 16.76 14.82
N ALA A 280 -10.28 15.51 14.67
CA ALA A 280 -10.33 14.53 15.75
C ALA A 280 -9.29 14.77 16.84
N GLU A 281 -8.13 15.30 16.48
CA GLU A 281 -7.07 15.69 17.42
C GLU A 281 -7.52 16.91 18.28
N GLU A 282 -8.26 17.86 17.69
CA GLU A 282 -8.74 19.07 18.39
C GLU A 282 -10.10 18.89 19.10
N ASP A 283 -11.13 18.45 18.36
CA ASP A 283 -12.53 18.45 18.81
C ASP A 283 -13.06 17.03 19.13
N SER A 284 -12.23 15.99 18.98
CA SER A 284 -12.63 14.59 19.20
C SER A 284 -13.87 14.16 18.41
N CYS A 285 -14.03 14.68 17.19
CA CYS A 285 -15.13 14.34 16.29
C CYS A 285 -14.69 14.26 14.82
N TYR A 286 -15.49 13.56 14.00
CA TYR A 286 -15.33 13.47 12.56
C TYR A 286 -16.52 14.09 11.83
N ASP A 287 -16.26 14.93 10.82
CA ASP A 287 -17.29 15.53 9.95
C ASP A 287 -16.96 15.29 8.47
N VAL A 288 -16.96 14.01 8.07
CA VAL A 288 -16.64 13.60 6.69
C VAL A 288 -17.62 14.23 5.69
N PHE A 289 -18.92 14.24 6.00
CA PHE A 289 -19.94 14.79 5.11
C PHE A 289 -19.80 16.31 4.93
N GLY A 290 -19.57 17.06 6.01
CA GLY A 290 -19.37 18.50 5.96
C GLY A 290 -18.10 18.86 5.19
N TYR A 291 -16.98 18.19 5.46
CA TYR A 291 -15.74 18.41 4.71
C TYR A 291 -15.85 18.02 3.23
N ALA A 292 -16.49 16.89 2.90
CA ALA A 292 -16.72 16.51 1.51
C ALA A 292 -17.54 17.57 0.76
N LYS A 293 -18.57 18.16 1.40
CA LYS A 293 -19.36 19.25 0.83
C LYS A 293 -18.52 20.53 0.65
N LYS A 294 -17.71 20.90 1.64
CA LYS A 294 -16.79 22.05 1.57
C LYS A 294 -15.77 21.89 0.44
N LEU A 295 -15.13 20.72 0.32
CA LEU A 295 -14.16 20.44 -0.74
C LEU A 295 -14.80 20.55 -2.13
N ARG A 296 -16.01 20.00 -2.31
CA ARG A 296 -16.74 20.11 -3.58
C ARG A 296 -17.23 21.51 -3.92
N ALA A 297 -17.54 22.32 -2.91
CA ALA A 297 -17.84 23.74 -3.11
C ALA A 297 -16.60 24.51 -3.59
N SER A 298 -15.42 24.13 -3.10
CA SER A 298 -14.16 24.75 -3.48
C SER A 298 -13.59 24.31 -4.83
N ARG A 299 -13.78 23.05 -5.23
CA ARG A 299 -13.30 22.57 -6.54
C ARG A 299 -14.23 21.51 -7.09
N ARG A 300 -14.53 21.63 -8.38
CA ARG A 300 -15.43 20.68 -9.04
C ARG A 300 -14.76 19.31 -9.14
N GLY A 301 -15.48 18.27 -8.74
CA GLY A 301 -15.04 16.88 -8.88
C GLY A 301 -14.29 16.30 -7.69
N MET A 302 -14.09 17.05 -6.61
CA MET A 302 -13.44 16.55 -5.38
C MET A 302 -14.13 15.30 -4.85
N ILE A 303 -13.36 14.25 -4.57
CA ILE A 303 -13.84 12.91 -4.22
C ILE A 303 -14.72 12.34 -5.35
N GLU A 304 -14.08 11.78 -6.37
CA GLU A 304 -14.74 11.39 -7.63
C GLU A 304 -15.74 10.23 -7.48
N THR A 305 -15.39 9.21 -6.70
CA THR A 305 -16.12 7.93 -6.66
C THR A 305 -16.67 7.64 -5.26
N LEU A 306 -17.71 6.80 -5.22
CA LEU A 306 -18.24 6.29 -3.95
C LEU A 306 -17.20 5.46 -3.19
N GLU A 307 -16.33 4.74 -3.90
CA GLU A 307 -15.27 3.93 -3.31
C GLU A 307 -14.26 4.81 -2.57
N HIS A 308 -13.86 5.94 -3.16
CA HIS A 308 -13.05 6.94 -2.47
C HIS A 308 -13.74 7.47 -1.21
N TYR A 309 -15.06 7.74 -1.28
CA TYR A 309 -15.81 8.20 -0.10
C TYR A 309 -15.86 7.16 1.02
N LYS A 310 -16.10 5.88 0.70
CA LYS A 310 -16.05 4.78 1.67
C LYS A 310 -14.66 4.61 2.28
N PHE A 311 -13.64 4.75 1.45
CA PHE A 311 -12.25 4.62 1.88
C PHE A 311 -11.85 5.68 2.91
N ILE A 312 -12.39 6.90 2.83
CA ILE A 312 -12.18 7.93 3.87
C ILE A 312 -12.65 7.40 5.23
N TYR A 313 -13.85 6.84 5.30
CA TYR A 313 -14.40 6.27 6.53
C TYR A 313 -13.57 5.08 7.05
N ASP A 314 -13.14 4.18 6.16
CA ASP A 314 -12.29 3.05 6.54
C ASP A 314 -10.93 3.54 7.09
N ALA A 315 -10.34 4.59 6.52
CA ALA A 315 -9.10 5.19 7.01
C ALA A 315 -9.26 5.85 8.39
N LEU A 316 -10.35 6.58 8.61
CA LEU A 316 -10.63 7.21 9.91
C LEU A 316 -10.95 6.17 11.00
N GLU A 317 -11.64 5.08 10.65
CA GLU A 317 -11.90 3.97 11.57
C GLU A 317 -10.59 3.32 11.99
N GLU A 318 -9.72 3.05 11.01
CA GLU A 318 -8.43 2.44 11.26
C GLU A 318 -7.54 3.33 12.12
N ALA A 319 -7.50 4.64 11.86
CA ALA A 319 -6.78 5.61 12.68
C ALA A 319 -7.29 5.63 14.14
N ASN A 320 -8.62 5.60 14.33
CA ASN A 320 -9.24 5.56 15.65
C ASN A 320 -8.93 4.26 16.43
N ILE A 321 -8.93 3.11 15.75
CA ILE A 321 -8.65 1.81 16.39
C ILE A 321 -7.15 1.68 16.76
N CYS A 322 -6.28 2.06 15.83
CA CYS A 322 -4.84 1.88 15.97
C CYS A 322 -4.23 2.92 16.92
N GLY A 323 -4.56 4.20 16.73
CA GLY A 323 -3.94 5.30 17.45
C GLY A 323 -2.44 5.44 17.13
N SER A 324 -1.74 6.22 17.96
CA SER A 324 -0.29 6.36 17.87
C SER A 324 0.41 5.18 18.53
N THR A 325 1.22 4.44 17.76
CA THR A 325 1.88 3.19 18.21
C THR A 325 3.40 3.21 18.07
N TRP A 326 3.95 4.24 17.42
CA TRP A 326 5.37 4.43 17.20
C TRP A 326 6.02 5.19 18.36
N PHE A 327 7.32 4.99 18.55
CA PHE A 327 8.12 5.73 19.52
C PHE A 327 9.61 5.73 19.11
N PRO A 328 10.42 6.71 19.57
CA PRO A 328 11.84 6.77 19.24
C PRO A 328 12.61 5.60 19.87
N VAL A 329 13.70 5.16 19.22
CA VAL A 329 14.53 4.02 19.67
C VAL A 329 15.03 4.20 21.10
N ASN A 330 15.33 5.43 21.51
CA ASN A 330 15.80 5.75 22.87
C ASN A 330 14.79 5.36 23.97
N ALA A 331 13.49 5.36 23.66
CA ALA A 331 12.44 5.00 24.59
C ALA A 331 12.12 3.50 24.61
N LEU A 332 12.74 2.69 23.74
CA LEU A 332 12.40 1.28 23.54
C LEU A 332 12.45 0.48 24.85
N SER A 333 13.54 0.55 25.59
CA SER A 333 13.70 -0.18 26.86
C SER A 333 12.67 0.22 27.92
N GLN A 334 12.26 1.48 27.95
CA GLN A 334 11.23 1.99 28.87
C GLN A 334 9.84 1.52 28.43
N GLN A 335 9.54 1.60 27.13
CA GLN A 335 8.28 1.14 26.55
C GLN A 335 8.08 -0.36 26.73
N LEU A 336 9.12 -1.18 26.59
CA LEU A 336 9.03 -2.62 26.83
C LEU A 336 8.65 -2.95 28.28
N LYS A 337 9.23 -2.23 29.25
CA LYS A 337 8.89 -2.35 30.67
C LYS A 337 7.44 -1.93 30.91
N TYR A 338 7.03 -0.77 30.41
CA TYR A 338 5.66 -0.28 30.54
C TYR A 338 4.64 -1.27 29.95
N LYS A 339 4.85 -1.72 28.70
CA LYS A 339 3.95 -2.67 28.04
C LYS A 339 3.88 -4.04 28.73
N SER A 340 4.90 -4.39 29.51
CA SER A 340 4.91 -5.63 30.31
C SER A 340 4.09 -5.55 31.59
N MET A 341 3.81 -4.33 32.08
CA MET A 341 3.00 -4.13 33.28
C MET A 341 1.54 -4.50 33.01
N LYS A 342 0.92 -5.17 33.98
CA LYS A 342 -0.50 -5.50 33.95
C LYS A 342 -1.31 -4.31 34.42
N ASN A 343 -2.37 -3.97 33.69
CA ASN A 343 -3.32 -3.00 34.18
C ASN A 343 -4.04 -3.58 35.43
N PRO A 344 -4.11 -2.84 36.54
CA PRO A 344 -4.76 -3.31 37.78
C PRO A 344 -6.22 -3.73 37.61
N VAL A 345 -6.94 -3.07 36.69
CA VAL A 345 -8.38 -3.27 36.47
C VAL A 345 -8.65 -4.38 35.47
N THR A 346 -8.05 -4.33 34.29
CA THR A 346 -8.34 -5.29 33.21
C THR A 346 -7.50 -6.57 33.30
N ARG A 347 -6.47 -6.61 34.17
CA ARG A 347 -5.49 -7.70 34.33
C ARG A 347 -4.75 -8.09 33.04
N MET A 348 -4.93 -7.32 31.96
CA MET A 348 -4.29 -7.52 30.66
C MET A 348 -3.05 -6.63 30.54
N ASN A 349 -2.05 -7.16 29.83
CA ASN A 349 -0.86 -6.41 29.43
C ASN A 349 -1.17 -5.58 28.17
N GLU A 350 -0.40 -4.52 27.90
CA GLU A 350 -0.60 -3.76 26.66
C GLU A 350 -0.29 -4.59 25.40
N TYR A 351 0.68 -5.51 25.46
CA TYR A 351 0.93 -6.46 24.36
C TYR A 351 -0.33 -7.28 24.00
N GLN A 352 -1.15 -7.65 24.99
CA GLN A 352 -2.38 -8.39 24.76
C GLN A 352 -3.42 -7.51 24.08
N ARG A 353 -3.57 -6.27 24.55
CA ARG A 353 -4.51 -5.31 23.99
C ARG A 353 -4.16 -5.00 22.54
N GLU A 354 -2.91 -4.68 22.26
CA GLU A 354 -2.41 -4.42 20.91
C GLU A 354 -2.61 -5.61 19.99
N TYR A 355 -2.20 -6.81 20.42
CA TYR A 355 -2.37 -8.01 19.61
C TYR A 355 -3.83 -8.30 19.28
N GLN A 356 -4.74 -8.14 20.25
CA GLN A 356 -6.19 -8.27 20.03
C GLN A 356 -6.71 -7.21 19.04
N LYS A 357 -6.22 -5.97 19.09
CA LYS A 357 -6.56 -4.94 18.09
C LYS A 357 -6.13 -5.36 16.69
N ILE A 358 -4.89 -5.83 16.52
CA ILE A 358 -4.38 -6.31 15.22
C ILE A 358 -5.23 -7.46 14.68
N CYS A 359 -5.60 -8.42 15.54
CA CYS A 359 -6.43 -9.56 15.14
C CYS A 359 -7.84 -9.14 14.70
N LYS A 360 -8.44 -8.15 15.39
CA LYS A 360 -9.76 -7.61 15.02
C LYS A 360 -9.72 -6.81 13.72
N ASN A 361 -8.61 -6.09 13.47
CA ASN A 361 -8.46 -5.25 12.29
C ASN A 361 -7.96 -6.01 11.05
N SER A 362 -7.48 -7.24 11.21
CA SER A 362 -7.02 -8.06 10.08
C SER A 362 -8.22 -8.43 9.19
N SER A 363 -8.10 -8.18 7.88
CA SER A 363 -9.13 -8.54 6.90
C SER A 363 -9.40 -10.04 6.91
N LYS A 364 -10.67 -10.43 6.98
CA LYS A 364 -11.08 -11.82 6.82
C LYS A 364 -11.07 -12.16 5.34
N LEU A 365 -10.13 -12.99 4.91
CA LEU A 365 -10.09 -13.49 3.53
C LEU A 365 -11.28 -14.41 3.28
N SER A 366 -12.00 -14.17 2.19
CA SER A 366 -13.08 -15.03 1.73
C SER A 366 -12.54 -16.20 0.90
N ILE A 367 -13.35 -17.24 0.72
CA ILE A 367 -13.00 -18.37 -0.17
C ILE A 367 -12.77 -17.89 -1.60
N GLY A 368 -13.47 -16.82 -2.03
CA GLY A 368 -13.29 -16.20 -3.34
C GLY A 368 -11.94 -15.53 -3.52
N ASP A 369 -11.37 -14.96 -2.44
CA ASP A 369 -10.05 -14.31 -2.48
C ASP A 369 -8.91 -15.34 -2.59
N CYS A 370 -9.14 -16.58 -2.14
CA CYS A 370 -8.19 -17.69 -2.15
C CYS A 370 -8.58 -18.80 -3.15
N ALA A 371 -9.30 -18.44 -4.22
CA ALA A 371 -9.88 -19.40 -5.15
C ALA A 371 -8.82 -20.32 -5.81
N GLY A 372 -7.66 -19.77 -6.16
CA GLY A 372 -6.57 -20.51 -6.81
C GLY A 372 -6.10 -21.72 -6.01
N GLY A 373 -5.90 -21.58 -4.70
CA GLY A 373 -5.44 -22.70 -3.87
C GLY A 373 -6.53 -23.66 -3.41
N HIS A 374 -7.80 -23.29 -3.53
CA HIS A 374 -8.94 -24.18 -3.30
C HIS A 374 -9.34 -25.00 -4.53
N ARG A 375 -8.67 -24.82 -5.68
CA ARG A 375 -8.88 -25.67 -6.86
C ARG A 375 -8.58 -27.13 -6.55
N PRO A 376 -9.34 -28.10 -7.10
CA PRO A 376 -9.11 -29.53 -6.85
C PRO A 376 -7.68 -30.00 -7.12
N GLU A 377 -7.07 -29.48 -8.18
CA GLU A 377 -5.68 -29.77 -8.61
C GLU A 377 -4.61 -29.19 -7.67
N ASN A 378 -4.96 -28.19 -6.86
CA ASN A 378 -4.02 -27.47 -5.98
C ASN A 378 -4.20 -27.83 -4.50
N ARG A 379 -5.28 -28.53 -4.16
CA ARG A 379 -5.65 -28.79 -2.77
C ARG A 379 -4.62 -29.64 -2.04
N ASP A 380 -4.00 -30.60 -2.74
CA ASP A 380 -2.96 -31.48 -2.23
C ASP A 380 -1.56 -30.84 -2.21
N LYS A 381 -1.41 -29.65 -2.82
CA LYS A 381 -0.19 -28.82 -2.74
C LYS A 381 -0.08 -28.01 -1.45
N ASN A 382 -1.12 -28.04 -0.60
CA ASN A 382 -1.18 -27.32 0.68
C ASN A 382 -1.03 -28.29 1.85
N ARG A 383 -0.19 -27.96 2.84
CA ARG A 383 -0.16 -28.73 4.10
C ARG A 383 -1.45 -28.60 4.90
N ASP A 384 -2.03 -27.39 4.89
CA ASP A 384 -3.28 -27.08 5.59
C ASP A 384 -4.26 -26.43 4.62
N VAL A 385 -5.42 -27.07 4.45
CA VAL A 385 -6.49 -26.60 3.56
C VAL A 385 -7.11 -25.30 4.05
N SER A 386 -6.99 -24.98 5.34
CA SER A 386 -7.47 -23.72 5.91
C SER A 386 -6.50 -22.55 5.70
N ILE A 387 -5.26 -22.84 5.28
CA ILE A 387 -4.20 -21.84 5.16
C ILE A 387 -3.73 -21.76 3.71
N VAL A 388 -4.50 -21.03 2.91
CA VAL A 388 -4.29 -20.83 1.48
C VAL A 388 -3.93 -19.37 1.20
N PRO A 389 -2.94 -19.07 0.35
CA PRO A 389 -2.59 -17.70 0.01
C PRO A 389 -3.71 -17.05 -0.84
N PRO A 390 -3.95 -15.73 -0.66
CA PRO A 390 -4.87 -14.99 -1.52
C PRO A 390 -4.28 -14.81 -2.93
N ASP A 391 -5.14 -14.87 -3.95
CA ASP A 391 -4.74 -14.84 -5.37
C ASP A 391 -4.06 -13.52 -5.78
N ASN A 392 -4.41 -12.42 -5.13
CA ASN A 392 -3.82 -11.11 -5.40
C ASN A 392 -2.35 -10.99 -4.95
N PHE A 393 -1.92 -11.83 -4.00
CA PHE A 393 -0.60 -11.72 -3.36
C PHE A 393 0.23 -13.00 -3.48
N ARG A 394 -0.25 -14.03 -4.20
CA ARG A 394 0.53 -15.25 -4.44
C ARG A 394 1.52 -15.08 -5.59
N PRO A 395 2.68 -15.73 -5.52
CA PRO A 395 3.56 -15.90 -6.67
C PRO A 395 2.95 -16.85 -7.70
N TYR A 396 3.30 -16.63 -8.97
CA TYR A 396 2.82 -17.42 -10.12
C TYR A 396 3.99 -18.18 -10.72
N LEU A 397 3.86 -19.49 -10.85
CA LEU A 397 4.89 -20.34 -11.45
C LEU A 397 4.76 -20.35 -12.98
N THR A 398 5.87 -20.09 -13.67
CA THR A 398 5.94 -19.99 -15.13
C THR A 398 6.92 -20.99 -15.75
N SER A 399 7.88 -21.51 -14.98
CA SER A 399 8.92 -22.39 -15.52
C SER A 399 8.44 -23.74 -16.02
N PHE A 400 7.35 -24.28 -15.47
CA PHE A 400 6.80 -25.56 -15.90
C PHE A 400 5.31 -25.64 -15.60
N GLN A 401 4.51 -25.84 -16.65
CA GLN A 401 3.08 -26.07 -16.52
C GLN A 401 2.70 -27.38 -17.22
N SER A 402 1.99 -28.26 -16.51
CA SER A 402 1.41 -29.50 -17.02
C SER A 402 0.10 -29.78 -16.30
N ASN A 403 -0.66 -30.79 -16.73
CA ASN A 403 -1.93 -31.15 -16.07
C ASN A 403 -1.80 -31.37 -14.55
N ASP A 404 -0.67 -31.91 -14.09
CA ASP A 404 -0.39 -32.11 -12.64
C ASP A 404 0.42 -30.96 -11.99
N ASN A 405 1.03 -30.07 -12.79
CA ASN A 405 1.89 -28.99 -12.31
C ASN A 405 1.31 -27.65 -12.76
N THR A 406 0.46 -27.09 -11.92
CA THR A 406 -0.18 -25.79 -12.10
C THR A 406 0.75 -24.61 -11.81
N ASP A 407 0.27 -23.39 -12.05
CA ASP A 407 0.90 -22.11 -11.71
C ASP A 407 0.94 -21.81 -10.20
N TYR A 408 0.61 -22.78 -9.34
CA TYR A 408 0.31 -22.60 -7.93
C TYR A 408 1.35 -23.21 -7.00
N ILE A 409 1.70 -22.43 -5.96
CA ILE A 409 2.44 -22.85 -4.78
C ILE A 409 1.88 -22.13 -3.55
N ASN A 410 1.88 -22.78 -2.39
CA ASN A 410 1.49 -22.14 -1.13
C ASN A 410 2.58 -21.18 -0.65
N ALA A 411 2.56 -19.98 -1.21
CA ALA A 411 3.45 -18.89 -0.85
C ALA A 411 2.72 -17.54 -1.00
N VAL A 412 3.18 -16.53 -0.29
CA VAL A 412 2.60 -15.18 -0.36
C VAL A 412 3.71 -14.14 -0.36
N PHE A 413 3.57 -13.10 -1.19
CA PHE A 413 4.42 -11.92 -1.12
C PHE A 413 4.10 -11.12 0.13
N VAL A 414 5.14 -10.69 0.82
CA VAL A 414 5.06 -9.82 1.98
C VAL A 414 5.91 -8.58 1.67
N ASP A 415 5.31 -7.41 1.87
CA ASP A 415 5.99 -6.13 1.71
C ASP A 415 7.05 -5.96 2.82
N GLY A 416 8.21 -5.41 2.46
CA GLY A 416 9.22 -4.95 3.41
C GLY A 416 9.01 -3.49 3.77
N TYR A 417 9.99 -2.87 4.44
CA TYR A 417 9.90 -1.44 4.77
C TYR A 417 10.25 -0.57 3.57
N THR A 418 11.33 -0.95 2.88
CA THR A 418 11.91 -0.19 1.78
C THR A 418 11.25 -0.49 0.43
N ARG A 419 10.80 -1.74 0.23
CA ARG A 419 10.26 -2.20 -1.06
C ARG A 419 9.03 -3.09 -0.88
N SER A 420 8.08 -2.96 -1.81
CA SER A 420 6.95 -3.89 -1.91
C SER A 420 7.44 -5.26 -2.42
N LYS A 421 6.78 -6.35 -1.97
CA LYS A 421 7.09 -7.74 -2.33
C LYS A 421 8.54 -8.19 -2.04
N GLU A 422 9.14 -7.64 -0.99
CA GLU A 422 10.53 -7.93 -0.61
C GLU A 422 10.73 -9.35 -0.09
N TYR A 423 9.70 -9.92 0.55
CA TYR A 423 9.76 -11.25 1.15
C TYR A 423 8.72 -12.18 0.51
N ILE A 424 9.03 -13.48 0.43
CA ILE A 424 8.08 -14.53 0.07
C ILE A 424 7.95 -15.49 1.24
N ALA A 425 6.78 -15.48 1.88
CA ALA A 425 6.48 -16.35 3.00
C ALA A 425 5.90 -17.69 2.48
N THR A 426 6.55 -18.81 2.78
CA THR A 426 6.12 -20.14 2.34
C THR A 426 6.26 -21.21 3.42
N GLU A 427 5.55 -22.31 3.23
CA GLU A 427 5.63 -23.50 4.08
C GLU A 427 6.75 -24.45 3.61
N TRP A 428 7.08 -25.44 4.44
CA TRP A 428 8.06 -26.45 4.07
C TRP A 428 7.56 -27.23 2.83
N PRO A 429 8.32 -27.36 1.74
CA PRO A 429 7.88 -28.08 0.55
C PRO A 429 7.43 -29.51 0.86
N LEU A 430 6.30 -29.92 0.28
CA LEU A 430 5.86 -31.30 0.29
C LEU A 430 6.71 -32.10 -0.72
N GLN A 431 6.62 -33.42 -0.66
CA GLN A 431 7.34 -34.29 -1.60
C GLN A 431 6.96 -33.97 -3.06
N ARG A 432 5.68 -33.68 -3.31
CA ARG A 432 5.18 -33.31 -4.65
C ARG A 432 5.54 -31.86 -5.04
N THR A 433 5.58 -30.93 -4.09
CA THR A 433 5.85 -29.51 -4.35
C THR A 433 7.33 -29.12 -4.24
N SER A 434 8.23 -30.09 -4.03
CA SER A 434 9.68 -29.82 -4.00
C SER A 434 10.20 -29.27 -5.32
N GLN A 435 9.62 -29.70 -6.45
CA GLN A 435 9.91 -29.10 -7.76
C GLN A 435 9.36 -27.68 -7.85
N ASP A 436 8.10 -27.47 -7.46
CA ASP A 436 7.41 -26.17 -7.47
C ASP A 436 8.17 -25.12 -6.65
N PHE A 437 8.81 -25.52 -5.55
CA PHE A 437 9.68 -24.65 -4.75
C PHE A 437 10.90 -24.15 -5.53
N TRP A 438 11.57 -25.01 -6.31
CA TRP A 438 12.69 -24.57 -7.14
C TRP A 438 12.22 -23.75 -8.35
N SER A 439 11.02 -24.01 -8.87
CA SER A 439 10.35 -23.12 -9.82
C SER A 439 10.16 -21.74 -9.22
N LEU A 440 9.66 -21.64 -7.97
CA LEU A 440 9.48 -20.37 -7.26
C LEU A 440 10.79 -19.59 -7.13
N VAL A 441 11.86 -20.27 -6.69
CA VAL A 441 13.19 -19.67 -6.51
C VAL A 441 13.74 -19.15 -7.83
N TYR A 442 13.55 -19.90 -8.92
CA TYR A 442 14.05 -19.54 -10.24
C TYR A 442 13.19 -18.45 -10.92
N ASP A 443 11.86 -18.56 -10.90
CA ASP A 443 10.93 -17.68 -11.62
C ASP A 443 10.88 -16.26 -11.03
N HIS A 444 11.11 -16.14 -9.72
CA HIS A 444 11.13 -14.86 -9.02
C HIS A 444 12.54 -14.37 -8.67
N ASP A 445 13.59 -14.94 -9.26
CA ASP A 445 14.98 -14.49 -9.04
C ASP A 445 15.38 -14.44 -7.55
N CYS A 446 15.01 -15.46 -6.77
CA CYS A 446 15.29 -15.47 -5.35
C CYS A 446 16.75 -15.87 -5.07
N ASN A 447 17.57 -14.88 -4.72
CA ASN A 447 18.99 -15.10 -4.34
C ASN A 447 19.15 -15.63 -2.91
N THR A 448 18.13 -15.50 -2.06
CA THR A 448 18.21 -15.85 -0.64
C THR A 448 17.02 -16.67 -0.17
N VAL A 449 17.29 -17.74 0.57
CA VAL A 449 16.29 -18.57 1.25
C VAL A 449 16.65 -18.67 2.73
N VAL A 450 15.72 -18.30 3.60
CA VAL A 450 15.87 -18.36 5.06
C VAL A 450 14.96 -19.44 5.61
N VAL A 451 15.55 -20.46 6.23
CA VAL A 451 14.86 -21.62 6.81
C VAL A 451 14.87 -21.49 8.33
N LEU A 452 13.71 -21.20 8.91
CA LEU A 452 13.52 -20.94 10.34
C LEU A 452 13.19 -22.19 11.17
N CYS A 453 13.41 -23.38 10.61
CA CYS A 453 13.13 -24.64 11.28
C CYS A 453 14.17 -25.72 10.94
N ASN A 454 14.29 -26.69 11.84
CA ASN A 454 15.14 -27.87 11.67
C ASN A 454 14.35 -29.14 12.01
N PRO A 455 13.32 -29.51 11.20
CA PRO A 455 12.59 -30.74 11.42
C PRO A 455 13.48 -31.96 11.10
N PRO A 456 13.31 -33.09 11.80
CA PRO A 456 13.95 -34.34 11.41
C PRO A 456 13.41 -34.78 10.04
N ALA A 457 14.29 -35.34 9.21
CA ALA A 457 13.93 -35.84 7.88
C ALA A 457 12.84 -36.90 8.01
N SER A 458 11.70 -36.65 7.39
CA SER A 458 10.51 -37.52 7.45
C SER A 458 9.69 -37.38 6.17
N SER A 459 8.72 -38.26 5.95
CA SER A 459 7.77 -38.09 4.83
C SER A 459 7.00 -36.77 4.91
N THR A 460 6.79 -36.24 6.12
CA THR A 460 6.11 -34.97 6.36
C THR A 460 7.02 -33.79 6.02
N TYR A 461 8.31 -33.88 6.34
CA TYR A 461 9.32 -32.84 6.09
C TYR A 461 10.46 -33.42 5.26
N PRO A 462 10.24 -33.58 3.94
CA PRO A 462 11.25 -34.16 3.07
C PRO A 462 12.41 -33.18 2.84
N PRO A 463 13.65 -33.67 2.66
CA PRO A 463 14.77 -32.83 2.30
C PRO A 463 14.62 -32.33 0.87
N PHE A 464 14.40 -31.02 0.71
CA PHE A 464 14.15 -30.38 -0.59
C PHE A 464 15.40 -29.75 -1.24
N TRP A 465 16.57 -29.81 -0.60
CA TRP A 465 17.85 -29.39 -1.16
C TRP A 465 18.89 -30.53 -1.16
N PRO A 466 19.91 -30.50 -2.03
CA PRO A 466 20.91 -31.56 -2.10
C PRO A 466 21.74 -31.64 -0.81
N SER A 467 22.06 -32.86 -0.38
CA SER A 467 22.92 -33.09 0.78
C SER A 467 24.40 -32.94 0.40
N GLU A 468 25.29 -32.77 1.39
CA GLU A 468 26.73 -32.68 1.12
C GLU A 468 27.33 -33.93 0.47
N ARG A 469 26.66 -35.08 0.65
CA ARG A 469 27.04 -36.35 0.01
C ARG A 469 26.58 -36.40 -1.44
N GLU A 470 25.44 -35.76 -1.75
CA GLU A 470 24.84 -35.72 -3.08
C GLU A 470 24.95 -34.30 -3.64
N LYS A 471 26.13 -33.96 -4.17
CA LYS A 471 26.44 -32.60 -4.63
C LYS A 471 25.52 -32.09 -5.76
N LYS A 472 24.80 -32.98 -6.45
CA LYS A 472 23.89 -32.62 -7.55
C LYS A 472 22.64 -33.47 -7.46
N LYS A 473 21.48 -32.82 -7.41
CA LYS A 473 20.17 -33.49 -7.34
C LYS A 473 19.19 -32.90 -8.34
N LYS A 474 18.42 -33.77 -9.00
CA LYS A 474 17.41 -33.39 -9.96
C LYS A 474 16.04 -33.24 -9.27
N TYR A 475 15.36 -32.14 -9.55
CA TYR A 475 14.02 -31.82 -9.04
C TYR A 475 13.07 -31.66 -10.22
N GLY A 476 12.25 -32.68 -10.44
CA GLY A 476 11.35 -32.72 -11.59
C GLY A 476 12.06 -32.89 -12.94
N PRO A 477 11.38 -32.63 -14.07
CA PRO A 477 11.99 -32.71 -15.39
C PRO A 477 12.90 -31.50 -15.70
N VAL A 478 12.65 -30.35 -15.04
CA VAL A 478 13.22 -29.05 -15.40
C VAL A 478 14.48 -28.70 -14.61
N PHE A 479 14.49 -28.88 -13.29
CA PHE A 479 15.51 -28.29 -12.44
C PHE A 479 16.57 -29.29 -11.99
N THR A 480 17.82 -28.85 -12.01
CA THR A 480 18.92 -29.55 -11.37
C THR A 480 19.66 -28.59 -10.47
N VAL A 481 19.83 -28.96 -9.20
CA VAL A 481 20.43 -28.11 -8.18
C VAL A 481 21.77 -28.71 -7.76
N GLU A 482 22.81 -27.88 -7.81
CA GLU A 482 24.19 -28.24 -7.50
C GLU A 482 24.67 -27.49 -6.25
N LEU A 483 25.27 -28.21 -5.31
CA LEU A 483 25.91 -27.64 -4.14
C LEU A 483 27.28 -27.07 -4.54
N VAL A 484 27.45 -25.76 -4.35
CA VAL A 484 28.71 -25.04 -4.63
C VAL A 484 29.58 -25.01 -3.38
N SER A 485 29.03 -24.56 -2.25
CA SER A 485 29.76 -24.46 -0.98
C SER A 485 28.82 -24.59 0.21
N SER A 486 29.34 -25.05 1.35
CA SER A 486 28.63 -25.11 2.62
C SER A 486 29.49 -24.59 3.76
N ASN A 487 28.90 -23.79 4.65
CA ASN A 487 29.56 -23.30 5.87
C ASN A 487 28.64 -23.51 7.08
N HIS A 488 29.23 -23.93 8.19
CA HIS A 488 28.53 -24.25 9.43
C HIS A 488 29.03 -23.39 10.57
N TYR A 489 28.15 -22.55 11.11
CA TYR A 489 28.37 -21.70 12.27
C TYR A 489 27.62 -22.25 13.49
N PRO A 490 27.94 -21.78 14.71
CA PRO A 490 27.14 -22.11 15.88
C PRO A 490 25.68 -21.68 15.66
N ASN A 491 24.76 -22.64 15.71
CA ASN A 491 23.32 -22.46 15.50
C ASN A 491 22.84 -22.06 14.09
N ILE A 492 23.73 -21.81 13.12
CA ILE A 492 23.39 -21.38 11.75
C ILE A 492 24.16 -22.23 10.74
N LYS A 493 23.45 -22.77 9.75
CA LYS A 493 24.03 -23.51 8.63
C LYS A 493 23.75 -22.77 7.34
N THR A 494 24.72 -22.73 6.44
CA THR A 494 24.58 -22.01 5.17
C THR A 494 25.06 -22.85 4.00
N TRP A 495 24.36 -22.75 2.87
CA TRP A 495 24.70 -23.44 1.63
C TRP A 495 24.53 -22.50 0.45
N ILE A 496 25.43 -22.58 -0.53
CA ILE A 496 25.28 -21.89 -1.81
C ILE A 496 24.95 -22.95 -2.86
N PHE A 497 23.83 -22.76 -3.53
CA PHE A 497 23.36 -23.64 -4.59
C PHE A 497 23.37 -22.94 -5.94
N LYS A 498 23.72 -23.69 -6.98
CA LYS A 498 23.58 -23.29 -8.38
C LYS A 498 22.40 -24.06 -8.99
N ILE A 499 21.45 -23.33 -9.53
CA ILE A 499 20.21 -23.86 -10.11
C ILE A 499 20.36 -23.85 -11.62
N LEU A 500 20.26 -25.03 -12.23
CA LEU A 500 20.29 -25.24 -13.66
C LEU A 500 18.88 -25.57 -14.15
N LYS A 501 18.34 -24.73 -15.03
CA LYS A 501 17.06 -24.98 -15.71
C LYS A 501 17.32 -25.67 -17.05
N ARG A 502 16.75 -26.86 -17.24
CA ARG A 502 16.68 -27.52 -18.53
C ARG A 502 15.48 -26.96 -19.30
N VAL A 503 15.72 -26.47 -20.50
CA VAL A 503 14.65 -26.03 -21.40
C VAL A 503 13.86 -27.24 -21.87
N VAL A 504 12.56 -27.25 -21.57
CA VAL A 504 11.63 -28.35 -21.92
C VAL A 504 10.64 -27.91 -23.00
N SER A 505 10.43 -26.60 -23.19
CA SER A 505 9.57 -26.08 -24.25
C SER A 505 10.21 -26.27 -25.62
N LEU A 506 9.49 -26.93 -26.54
CA LEU A 506 9.92 -27.11 -27.93
C LEU A 506 10.17 -25.77 -28.63
N THR A 507 9.36 -24.74 -28.35
CA THR A 507 9.52 -23.41 -28.95
C THR A 507 10.80 -22.73 -28.49
N GLU A 508 11.11 -22.78 -27.20
CA GLU A 508 12.35 -22.22 -26.63
C GLU A 508 13.59 -22.98 -27.09
N LEU A 509 13.48 -24.31 -27.20
CA LEU A 509 14.55 -25.18 -27.67
C LEU A 509 14.86 -24.93 -29.16
N MET A 510 13.81 -24.78 -30.00
CA MET A 510 13.95 -24.42 -31.41
C MET A 510 14.49 -23.00 -31.61
N ALA A 511 14.16 -22.08 -30.69
CA ALA A 511 14.70 -20.72 -30.67
C ALA A 511 16.15 -20.64 -30.13
N GLY A 512 16.75 -21.76 -29.71
CA GLY A 512 18.12 -21.81 -29.19
C GLY A 512 18.33 -21.09 -27.86
N VAL A 513 17.24 -20.77 -27.14
CA VAL A 513 17.29 -20.05 -25.87
C VAL A 513 17.92 -20.96 -24.82
N LYS A 514 19.02 -20.52 -24.20
CA LYS A 514 19.61 -21.20 -23.05
C LYS A 514 19.16 -20.49 -21.78
N ALA A 515 18.64 -21.26 -20.83
CA ALA A 515 18.27 -20.73 -19.53
C ALA A 515 19.53 -20.41 -18.71
N GLU A 516 19.62 -19.19 -18.17
CA GLU A 516 20.77 -18.77 -17.37
C GLU A 516 20.80 -19.48 -16.01
N PRO A 517 21.97 -19.95 -15.56
CA PRO A 517 22.09 -20.56 -14.25
C PRO A 517 21.95 -19.49 -13.15
N LYS A 518 21.09 -19.74 -12.17
CA LYS A 518 20.90 -18.84 -11.02
C LYS A 518 21.61 -19.36 -9.78
N THR A 519 22.09 -18.47 -8.92
CA THR A 519 22.75 -18.84 -7.65
C THR A 519 21.93 -18.35 -6.47
N THR A 520 21.69 -19.23 -5.51
CA THR A 520 20.87 -18.95 -4.33
C THR A 520 21.60 -19.42 -3.07
N GLN A 521 21.64 -18.58 -2.04
CA GLN A 521 22.15 -18.94 -0.72
C GLN A 521 21.00 -19.33 0.21
N VAL A 522 21.11 -20.49 0.84
CA VAL A 522 20.18 -20.99 1.85
C VAL A 522 20.82 -20.81 3.22
N PHE A 523 20.10 -20.17 4.14
CA PHE A 523 20.48 -20.03 5.53
C PHE A 523 19.47 -20.79 6.40
N GLN A 524 19.93 -21.72 7.23
CA GLN A 524 19.09 -22.48 8.15
C GLN A 524 19.48 -22.21 9.60
N ILE A 525 18.49 -21.94 10.44
CA ILE A 525 18.68 -21.83 11.88
C ILE A 525 18.39 -23.16 12.59
N THR A 526 19.24 -23.55 13.54
CA THR A 526 19.04 -24.77 14.34
C THR A 526 18.55 -24.50 15.76
N CYS A 527 18.58 -23.25 16.23
CA CYS A 527 18.16 -22.86 17.58
C CYS A 527 16.64 -22.59 17.73
N TRP A 528 15.81 -23.01 16.77
CA TRP A 528 14.35 -22.89 16.87
C TRP A 528 13.66 -24.26 16.79
N PRO A 529 13.60 -25.04 17.88
CA PRO A 529 12.95 -26.36 17.91
C PRO A 529 11.45 -26.28 17.62
N LEU A 530 10.86 -27.36 17.07
CA LEU A 530 9.45 -27.39 16.62
C LEU A 530 8.43 -27.05 17.73
N GLY A 531 8.65 -27.55 18.95
CA GLY A 531 7.74 -27.33 20.08
C GLY A 531 7.84 -25.94 20.73
N HIS A 532 8.86 -25.15 20.37
CA HIS A 532 9.10 -23.86 21.00
C HIS A 532 8.49 -22.72 20.17
N LYS A 533 7.75 -21.84 20.85
CA LYS A 533 7.15 -20.64 20.24
C LYS A 533 8.18 -19.55 19.95
N VAL A 534 9.27 -19.52 20.71
CA VAL A 534 10.40 -18.60 20.56
C VAL A 534 11.70 -19.41 20.47
N PRO A 535 12.73 -18.94 19.76
CA PRO A 535 14.00 -19.65 19.64
C PRO A 535 14.74 -19.69 20.99
N THR A 536 15.67 -20.63 21.12
CA THR A 536 16.51 -20.77 22.33
C THR A 536 17.58 -19.70 22.44
N SER A 537 17.95 -19.05 21.32
CA SER A 537 18.91 -17.95 21.28
C SER A 537 18.43 -16.86 20.32
N THR A 538 18.15 -15.67 20.85
CA THR A 538 17.81 -14.48 20.06
C THR A 538 19.02 -13.98 19.27
N ASN A 539 20.22 -14.01 19.85
CA ASN A 539 21.44 -13.52 19.21
C ASN A 539 21.72 -14.24 17.89
N ALA A 540 21.49 -15.56 17.84
CA ALA A 540 21.64 -16.32 16.59
C ALA A 540 20.66 -15.88 15.49
N VAL A 541 19.44 -15.45 15.83
CA VAL A 541 18.48 -14.93 14.86
C VAL A 541 18.92 -13.56 14.33
N VAL A 542 19.41 -12.69 15.21
CA VAL A 542 19.89 -11.36 14.85
C VAL A 542 21.16 -11.46 13.98
N GLU A 543 22.09 -12.36 14.32
CA GLU A 543 23.26 -12.68 13.49
C GLU A 543 22.85 -13.21 12.11
N LEU A 544 21.87 -14.11 12.05
CA LEU A 544 21.31 -14.62 10.80
C LEU A 544 20.76 -13.48 9.93
N MET A 545 19.95 -12.58 10.49
CA MET A 545 19.39 -11.42 9.77
C MET A 545 20.51 -10.56 9.17
N ASN A 546 21.57 -10.29 9.94
CA ASN A 546 22.72 -9.53 9.46
C ASN A 546 23.54 -10.28 8.38
N MET A 547 23.65 -11.61 8.48
CA MET A 547 24.28 -12.43 7.41
C MET A 547 23.47 -12.38 6.11
N VAL A 548 22.15 -12.44 6.21
CA VAL A 548 21.23 -12.32 5.07
C VAL A 548 21.39 -10.95 4.41
N GLU A 549 21.37 -9.87 5.19
CA GLU A 549 21.48 -8.52 4.64
C GLU A 549 22.83 -8.28 3.94
N ARG A 550 23.94 -8.74 4.53
CA ARG A 550 25.27 -8.69 3.90
C ARG A 550 25.33 -9.47 2.58
N TRP A 551 24.60 -10.57 2.47
CA TRP A 551 24.52 -11.32 1.21
C TRP A 551 23.67 -10.58 0.17
N ARG A 552 22.55 -9.97 0.59
CA ARG A 552 21.69 -9.17 -0.29
C ARG A 552 22.42 -7.98 -0.89
N GLN A 553 23.29 -7.32 -0.12
CA GLN A 553 24.10 -6.20 -0.61
C GLN A 553 25.13 -6.60 -1.68
N ARG A 554 25.56 -7.88 -1.71
CA ARG A 554 26.55 -8.40 -2.66
C ARG A 554 25.95 -9.09 -3.87
N SER A 555 24.68 -9.50 -3.78
CA SER A 555 23.99 -10.25 -4.83
C SER A 555 23.07 -9.34 -5.63
N ALA A 556 22.64 -9.82 -6.81
CA ALA A 556 21.59 -9.16 -7.55
C ALA A 556 20.32 -9.08 -6.68
N TYR A 557 19.54 -8.03 -6.89
CA TYR A 557 18.32 -7.85 -6.12
C TYR A 557 17.30 -8.92 -6.48
N GLY A 558 16.75 -9.57 -5.45
CA GLY A 558 15.69 -10.55 -5.55
C GLY A 558 14.94 -10.68 -4.21
N PRO A 559 13.68 -11.13 -4.23
CA PRO A 559 12.90 -11.33 -3.01
C PRO A 559 13.48 -12.47 -2.16
N VAL A 560 13.41 -12.29 -0.83
CA VAL A 560 13.92 -13.27 0.14
C VAL A 560 12.82 -14.26 0.48
N ILE A 561 13.05 -15.55 0.20
CA ILE A 561 12.11 -16.60 0.61
C ILE A 561 12.33 -16.90 2.09
N VAL A 562 11.27 -16.80 2.90
CA VAL A 562 11.30 -17.14 4.31
C VAL A 562 10.39 -18.34 4.55
N LEU A 563 10.97 -19.39 5.11
CA LEU A 563 10.36 -20.70 5.22
C LEU A 563 10.25 -21.13 6.69
N SER A 564 9.09 -21.65 7.04
CA SER A 564 8.86 -22.40 8.29
C SER A 564 8.05 -23.65 7.99
N THR A 565 7.80 -24.50 8.99
CA THR A 565 7.02 -25.72 8.81
C THR A 565 5.62 -25.50 8.23
N ASN A 566 4.95 -24.42 8.63
CA ASN A 566 3.57 -24.10 8.26
C ASN A 566 3.41 -22.77 7.50
N GLY A 567 4.53 -22.05 7.28
CA GLY A 567 4.50 -20.75 6.58
C GLY A 567 3.76 -19.62 7.30
N LYS A 568 3.47 -19.73 8.61
CA LYS A 568 2.72 -18.71 9.37
C LYS A 568 3.44 -18.09 10.58
N SER A 569 3.78 -18.89 11.59
CA SER A 569 4.19 -18.39 12.91
C SER A 569 5.57 -17.71 12.85
N ARG A 570 6.63 -18.49 12.62
CA ARG A 570 8.02 -18.01 12.63
C ARG A 570 8.35 -17.06 11.48
N VAL A 571 7.77 -17.35 10.31
CA VAL A 571 7.92 -16.52 9.11
C VAL A 571 7.35 -15.13 9.37
N GLY A 572 6.17 -15.04 9.99
CA GLY A 572 5.57 -13.75 10.35
C GLY A 572 6.45 -12.96 11.32
N VAL A 573 7.04 -13.62 12.32
CA VAL A 573 7.98 -12.98 13.26
C VAL A 573 9.20 -12.43 12.54
N TYR A 574 9.82 -13.23 11.67
CA TYR A 574 11.01 -12.82 10.94
C TYR A 574 10.71 -11.62 10.02
N CYS A 575 9.66 -11.69 9.20
CA CYS A 575 9.31 -10.60 8.31
C CYS A 575 8.94 -9.32 9.09
N ALA A 576 8.16 -9.43 10.17
CA ALA A 576 7.77 -8.26 10.97
C ALA A 576 8.96 -7.63 11.69
N ALA A 577 9.90 -8.45 12.19
CA ALA A 577 11.12 -7.96 12.80
C ALA A 577 12.03 -7.26 11.77
N CYS A 578 12.19 -7.82 10.55
CA CYS A 578 12.95 -7.17 9.49
C CYS A 578 12.37 -5.79 9.13
N VAL A 579 11.05 -5.69 8.95
CA VAL A 579 10.37 -4.40 8.67
C VAL A 579 10.63 -3.38 9.79
N ALA A 580 10.50 -3.80 11.06
CA ALA A 580 10.75 -2.92 12.19
C ALA A 580 12.23 -2.52 12.33
N ILE A 581 13.16 -3.43 12.03
CA ILE A 581 14.61 -3.15 12.07
C ILE A 581 15.00 -2.18 10.95
N GLU A 582 14.49 -2.36 9.73
CA GLU A 582 14.71 -1.42 8.62
C GLU A 582 14.20 -0.01 8.97
N GLN A 583 13.02 0.09 9.60
CA GLN A 583 12.48 1.36 10.08
C GLN A 583 13.38 2.02 11.13
N VAL A 584 13.92 1.22 12.06
CA VAL A 584 14.88 1.69 13.07
C VAL A 584 16.15 2.24 12.40
N ILE A 585 16.69 1.53 11.41
CA ILE A 585 17.92 1.93 10.72
C ILE A 585 17.72 3.23 9.94
N GLN A 586 16.59 3.38 9.24
CA GLN A 586 16.37 4.54 8.36
C GLN A 586 15.91 5.78 9.12
N HIS A 587 15.09 5.62 10.17
CA HIS A 587 14.41 6.75 10.79
C HIS A 587 14.59 6.85 12.31
N GLY A 588 15.27 5.90 12.95
CA GLY A 588 15.51 5.96 14.40
C GLY A 588 14.23 5.77 15.23
N GLU A 589 13.21 5.14 14.66
CA GLU A 589 11.90 4.93 15.27
C GLU A 589 11.50 3.45 15.24
N VAL A 590 10.69 3.04 16.22
CA VAL A 590 10.20 1.66 16.33
C VAL A 590 8.68 1.66 16.25
N ASP A 591 8.13 0.92 15.28
CA ASP A 591 6.69 0.62 15.20
C ASP A 591 6.42 -0.85 14.85
N VAL A 592 6.53 -1.71 15.86
CA VAL A 592 6.26 -3.15 15.72
C VAL A 592 4.78 -3.44 15.45
N PHE A 593 3.87 -2.59 15.97
CA PHE A 593 2.43 -2.76 15.78
C PHE A 593 2.07 -2.66 14.30
N GLN A 594 2.53 -1.60 13.64
CA GLN A 594 2.30 -1.38 12.22
C GLN A 594 3.09 -2.37 11.35
N ALA A 595 4.31 -2.76 11.75
CA ALA A 595 5.07 -3.79 11.05
C ALA A 595 4.31 -5.13 11.01
N VAL A 596 3.80 -5.60 12.15
CA VAL A 596 3.04 -6.86 12.22
C VAL A 596 1.73 -6.77 11.43
N LYS A 597 1.06 -5.62 11.48
CA LYS A 597 -0.17 -5.38 10.70
C LYS A 597 0.09 -5.39 9.18
N THR A 598 1.21 -4.80 8.74
CA THR A 598 1.64 -4.80 7.32
C THR A 598 1.91 -6.22 6.83
N VAL A 599 2.56 -7.04 7.65
CA VAL A 599 2.81 -8.45 7.33
C VAL A 599 1.49 -9.24 7.27
N ARG A 600 0.60 -9.05 8.25
CA ARG A 600 -0.70 -9.75 8.31
C ARG A 600 -1.69 -9.38 7.22
N ARG A 601 -1.52 -8.24 6.56
CA ARG A 601 -2.34 -7.80 5.42
C ARG A 601 -2.35 -8.82 4.28
N HIS A 602 -1.21 -9.44 4.01
CA HIS A 602 -1.05 -10.40 2.92
C HIS A 602 -1.46 -11.82 3.33
N ARG A 603 -1.28 -12.18 4.61
CA ARG A 603 -1.71 -13.46 5.19
C ARG A 603 -2.08 -13.26 6.67
N PRO A 604 -3.38 -13.22 7.01
CA PRO A 604 -3.85 -12.87 8.36
C PRO A 604 -3.36 -13.80 9.49
N GLN A 605 -2.88 -14.99 9.13
CA GLN A 605 -2.36 -16.00 10.07
C GLN A 605 -0.89 -15.76 10.45
N LEU A 606 -0.18 -14.81 9.82
CA LEU A 606 1.20 -14.47 10.19
C LEU A 606 1.24 -13.87 11.61
N VAL A 607 2.22 -14.30 12.42
CA VAL A 607 2.30 -14.00 13.87
C VAL A 607 1.04 -14.49 14.59
N GLU A 608 1.04 -15.74 15.03
CA GLU A 608 -0.15 -16.45 15.51
C GLU A 608 -0.46 -16.18 16.98
N ASN A 609 0.56 -15.87 17.77
CA ASN A 609 0.46 -15.81 19.23
C ASN A 609 0.93 -14.47 19.80
N MET A 610 0.37 -14.08 20.95
CA MET A 610 0.87 -12.95 21.73
C MET A 610 2.35 -13.10 22.12
N THR A 611 2.82 -14.32 22.38
CA THR A 611 4.24 -14.57 22.70
C THR A 611 5.16 -14.27 21.52
N GLU A 612 4.71 -14.56 20.30
CA GLU A 612 5.42 -14.22 19.06
C GLU A 612 5.41 -12.71 18.83
N TYR A 613 4.27 -12.04 19.08
CA TYR A 613 4.17 -10.58 18.99
C TYR A 613 5.14 -9.87 19.96
N LYS A 614 5.17 -10.32 21.22
CA LYS A 614 6.15 -9.81 22.20
C LYS A 614 7.58 -10.08 21.73
N TYR A 615 7.84 -11.26 21.17
CA TYR A 615 9.17 -11.62 20.71
C TYR A 615 9.67 -10.75 19.55
N CYS A 616 8.79 -10.18 18.72
CA CYS A 616 9.19 -9.16 17.74
C CYS A 616 9.83 -7.93 18.40
N TYR A 617 9.29 -7.46 19.54
CA TYR A 617 9.91 -6.37 20.31
C TYR A 617 11.26 -6.78 20.90
N ASP A 618 11.35 -8.00 21.44
CA ASP A 618 12.60 -8.52 22.00
C ASP A 618 13.69 -8.63 20.91
N LEU A 619 13.33 -9.06 19.69
CA LEU A 619 14.24 -9.09 18.54
C LEU A 619 14.77 -7.71 18.16
N VAL A 620 13.88 -6.71 18.05
CA VAL A 620 14.27 -5.33 17.74
C VAL A 620 15.19 -4.77 18.83
N LEU A 621 14.89 -5.01 20.10
CA LEU A 621 15.75 -4.58 21.21
C LEU A 621 17.14 -5.21 21.11
N HIS A 622 17.23 -6.53 20.91
CA HIS A 622 18.52 -7.21 20.77
C HIS A 622 19.31 -6.71 19.56
N TYR A 623 18.64 -6.42 18.44
CA TYR A 623 19.29 -5.84 17.26
C TYR A 623 19.90 -4.47 17.59
N VAL A 624 19.12 -3.58 18.22
CA VAL A 624 19.57 -2.23 18.62
C VAL A 624 20.77 -2.30 19.56
N LEU A 625 20.71 -3.17 20.58
CA LEU A 625 21.79 -3.32 21.55
C LEU A 625 23.10 -3.82 20.94
N HIS A 626 23.04 -4.71 19.94
CA HIS A 626 24.24 -5.29 19.32
C HIS A 626 24.83 -4.44 18.19
N TYR A 627 23.98 -3.81 17.38
CA TYR A 627 24.41 -3.22 16.09
C TYR A 627 24.26 -1.70 15.99
N LEU A 628 23.46 -1.06 16.86
CA LEU A 628 23.24 0.39 16.81
C LEU A 628 23.94 1.13 17.96
N ASN A 629 24.05 0.52 19.14
CA ASN A 629 24.80 1.12 20.27
C ASN A 629 26.33 0.98 20.16
N SER A 630 26.83 0.40 19.06
CA SER A 630 28.26 0.32 18.72
C SER A 630 28.70 1.40 17.73
N LEU A 631 27.82 2.36 17.40
CA LEU A 631 28.10 3.57 16.62
C LEU A 631 28.15 4.81 17.49
#